data_AF-A0A2V5M3Y2-F1
#
_entry.id   AF-A0A2V5M3Y2-F1
#
_cell.length_a   1.000
_cell.length_b   1.000
_cell.length_c   1.000
_cell.angle_alpha   90.00
_cell.angle_beta   90.00
_cell.angle_gamma   90.00
#
_symmetry.space_group_name_H-M   'P 1'
#
loop_
_entity.id
_entity.type
_entity.pdbx_description
1 polymer ?
#
loop_
_entity_poly.entity_id
_entity_poly.type
_entity_poly.pdbx_seq_one_letter_code
_entity_poly.pdbx_strand_id
1 'polypeptide(L)'
;MIVVCVRSYQHPGLHSVFPAYRNAGIAWLHQEQIYETGGSAFLYSPLVAALYSPFALISQNVSEVLWRLLLGLALPLSLWFNARALFGFSQKELACLLLLILPLTLSNLNNGQA
;
A
#
# COMPACT_ATOMS: atom_id res chain seq x y z
N MET A 1 9.99 -5.71 -6.89
CA MET A 1 9.90 -5.26 -5.48
C MET A 1 11.16 -4.58 -4.97
N ILE A 2 12.33 -5.23 -5.03
CA ILE A 2 13.58 -4.69 -4.44
C ILE A 2 13.90 -3.28 -4.97
N VAL A 3 13.90 -3.08 -6.30
CA VAL A 3 14.17 -1.78 -6.92
C VAL A 3 13.21 -0.69 -6.43
N VAL A 4 11.91 -1.00 -6.33
CA VAL A 4 10.89 -0.07 -5.84
C VAL A 4 11.12 0.27 -4.37
N CYS A 5 11.50 -0.71 -3.54
CA CYS A 5 11.80 -0.49 -2.13
C CYS A 5 13.05 0.38 -1.94
N VAL A 6 14.13 0.10 -2.66
CA VAL A 6 15.37 0.90 -2.61
C VAL A 6 15.09 2.34 -3.03
N ARG A 7 14.39 2.54 -4.16
CA ARG A 7 13.99 3.88 -4.63
C ARG A 7 13.17 4.61 -3.57
N SER A 8 12.15 3.94 -3.03
CA SER A 8 11.24 4.52 -2.04
C SER A 8 11.93 4.87 -0.73
N TYR A 9 12.97 4.12 -0.35
CA TYR A 9 13.78 4.42 0.82
C TYR A 9 14.69 5.64 0.61
N GLN A 10 15.28 5.77 -0.59
CA GLN A 10 16.18 6.89 -0.94
C GLN A 10 15.43 8.19 -1.22
N HIS A 11 14.24 8.10 -1.83
CA HIS A 11 13.40 9.23 -2.21
C HIS A 11 11.97 9.03 -1.71
N PRO A 12 11.74 9.14 -0.38
CA PRO A 12 10.40 8.99 0.20
C PRO A 12 9.46 10.07 -0.36
N GLY A 13 8.20 9.71 -0.57
CA GLY A 13 7.16 10.60 -1.11
C GLY A 13 7.21 10.83 -2.63
N LEU A 14 8.31 10.50 -3.31
CA LEU A 14 8.39 10.67 -4.77
C LEU A 14 7.53 9.62 -5.48
N HIS A 15 6.54 10.05 -6.26
CA HIS A 15 5.54 9.16 -6.88
C HIS A 15 4.95 8.18 -5.86
N SER A 16 4.47 8.73 -4.75
CA SER A 16 3.94 7.95 -3.63
C SER A 16 2.76 8.72 -3.03
N VAL A 17 1.60 8.08 -2.93
CA VAL A 17 0.47 8.65 -2.17
C VAL A 17 0.59 8.38 -0.67
N PHE A 18 1.48 7.47 -0.28
CA PHE A 18 1.69 7.05 1.10
C PHE A 18 1.83 8.21 2.11
N PRO A 19 2.54 9.32 1.80
CA PRO A 19 2.68 10.43 2.73
C PRO A 19 1.33 11.04 3.15
N ALA A 20 0.34 11.12 2.25
CA ALA A 20 -0.97 11.67 2.58
C ALA A 20 -1.68 10.82 3.64
N TYR A 21 -1.61 9.48 3.52
CA TYR A 21 -2.18 8.56 4.49
C TYR A 21 -1.39 8.51 5.80
N ARG A 22 -0.05 8.57 5.74
CA ARG A 22 0.78 8.64 6.94
C ARG A 22 0.53 9.93 7.71
N ASN A 23 0.38 11.06 7.03
CA ASN A 23 0.04 12.33 7.66
C ASN A 23 -1.34 12.29 8.31
N ALA A 24 -2.33 11.65 7.68
CA ALA A 24 -3.61 11.37 8.31
C ALA A 24 -3.46 10.47 9.56
N GLY A 25 -2.56 9.48 9.52
CA GLY A 25 -2.22 8.65 10.68
C GLY A 25 -1.54 9.43 11.81
N ILE A 26 -0.72 10.43 11.50
CA ILE A 26 -0.17 11.37 12.49
C ILE A 26 -1.32 12.16 13.12
N ALA A 27 -2.16 12.82 12.31
CA ALA A 27 -3.30 13.59 12.80
C ALA A 27 -4.23 12.74 13.69
N TRP A 28 -4.48 11.48 13.31
CA TRP A 28 -5.23 10.52 14.12
C TRP A 28 -4.62 10.32 15.51
N LEU A 29 -3.30 10.09 15.62
CA LEU A 29 -2.62 9.91 16.91
C LEU A 29 -2.66 11.16 17.78
N HIS A 30 -2.60 12.34 17.15
CA HIS A 30 -2.64 13.63 17.84
C HIS A 30 -4.07 14.14 18.10
N GLN A 31 -5.10 13.39 17.70
CA GLN A 31 -6.51 13.81 17.77
C GLN A 31 -6.77 15.13 17.03
N GLU A 32 -6.01 15.39 15.97
CA GLU A 32 -6.13 16.56 15.13
C GLU A 32 -7.16 16.34 14.01
N GLN A 33 -7.55 17.43 13.37
CA GLN A 33 -8.44 17.39 12.21
C GLN A 33 -7.77 16.61 11.06
N ILE A 34 -8.39 15.51 10.64
CA ILE A 34 -7.88 14.64 9.56
C ILE A 34 -8.27 15.18 8.17
N TYR A 35 -9.44 15.83 8.09
CA TYR A 35 -10.01 16.30 6.84
C TYR A 35 -9.72 17.79 6.64
N GLU A 36 -8.87 18.08 5.65
CA GLU A 36 -8.57 19.45 5.20
C GLU A 36 -9.39 19.81 3.97
N THR A 37 -9.57 21.12 3.74
CA THR A 37 -10.17 21.66 2.53
C THR A 37 -9.05 22.01 1.52
N GLY A 38 -8.70 21.08 0.63
CA GLY A 38 -7.65 21.29 -0.38
C GLY A 38 -7.44 20.11 -1.34
N GLY A 39 -6.72 20.32 -2.44
CA GLY A 39 -6.58 19.35 -3.55
C GLY A 39 -5.79 18.08 -3.24
N SER A 40 -5.11 18.00 -2.08
CA SER A 40 -4.39 16.82 -1.60
C SER A 40 -4.93 16.29 -0.27
N ALA A 41 -6.16 16.66 0.09
CA ALA A 41 -6.77 16.26 1.35
C ALA A 41 -6.94 14.74 1.42
N PHE A 42 -6.86 14.19 2.64
CA PHE A 42 -7.21 12.80 2.89
C PHE A 42 -8.71 12.59 2.62
N LEU A 43 -9.06 11.64 1.75
CA LEU A 43 -10.44 11.45 1.26
C LEU A 43 -11.13 10.19 1.81
N TYR A 44 -10.45 9.41 2.65
CA TYR A 44 -10.90 8.09 3.05
C TYR A 44 -11.57 8.10 4.43
N SER A 45 -12.18 6.95 4.79
CA SER A 45 -12.71 6.75 6.15
C SER A 45 -11.64 7.02 7.21
N PRO A 46 -11.99 7.59 8.39
CA PRO A 46 -11.05 7.82 9.48
C PRO A 46 -10.37 6.53 9.95
N LEU A 47 -11.03 5.37 9.77
CA LEU A 47 -10.43 4.06 10.06
C LEU A 47 -9.18 3.78 9.22
N VAL A 48 -9.09 4.34 8.01
CA VAL A 48 -7.88 4.26 7.20
C VAL A 48 -6.77 5.10 7.84
N ALA A 49 -7.07 6.27 8.40
CA ALA A 49 -6.07 7.03 9.15
C ALA A 49 -5.58 6.25 10.37
N ALA A 50 -6.52 5.62 11.11
CA ALA A 50 -6.18 4.73 12.23
C ALA A 50 -5.29 3.55 11.80
N LEU A 51 -5.56 2.92 10.64
CA LEU A 51 -4.75 1.84 10.08
C LEU A 51 -3.32 2.29 9.75
N TYR A 52 -3.14 3.53 9.31
CA TYR A 52 -1.82 4.08 9.01
C TYR A 52 -1.08 4.63 10.24
N SER A 53 -1.77 4.78 11.39
CA SER A 53 -1.16 5.31 12.62
C SER A 53 0.07 4.53 13.13
N PRO A 54 0.17 3.18 13.05
CA PRO A 54 1.39 2.49 13.47
C PRO A 54 2.60 2.87 12.60
N PHE A 55 2.37 3.17 11.32
CA PHE A 55 3.42 3.63 10.39
C PHE A 55 3.82 5.09 10.62
N ALA A 56 3.01 5.87 11.36
CA ALA A 56 3.38 7.22 11.78
C ALA A 56 4.42 7.20 12.92
N LEU A 57 4.50 6.12 13.70
CA LEU A 57 5.41 5.98 14.85
C LEU A 57 6.87 5.76 14.46
N ILE A 58 7.16 5.46 13.20
CA ILE A 58 8.51 5.23 12.67
C ILE A 58 8.82 6.19 11.51
N SER A 59 10.08 6.22 11.09
CA SER A 59 10.53 7.09 9.99
C SER A 59 9.79 6.80 8.68
N GLN A 60 9.46 7.86 7.92
CA GLN A 60 8.70 7.74 6.67
C GLN A 60 9.33 6.75 5.68
N ASN A 61 10.66 6.78 5.53
CA ASN A 61 11.38 5.91 4.60
C ASN A 61 11.17 4.43 4.93
N VAL A 62 11.24 4.08 6.22
CA VAL A 62 11.00 2.70 6.67
C VAL A 62 9.52 2.33 6.50
N SER A 63 8.61 3.22 6.88
CA SER A 63 7.17 3.02 6.72
C SER A 63 6.77 2.76 5.27
N GLU A 64 7.32 3.53 4.33
CA GLU A 64 7.03 3.39 2.90
C GLU A 64 7.54 2.06 2.32
N VAL A 65 8.68 1.57 2.79
CA VAL A 65 9.21 0.26 2.42
C VAL A 65 8.33 -0.85 2.99
N LEU A 66 8.02 -0.78 4.28
CA LEU A 66 7.18 -1.78 4.95
C LEU A 66 5.79 -1.86 4.31
N TRP A 67 5.20 -0.72 3.97
CA TRP A 67 3.91 -0.66 3.28
C TRP A 67 3.95 -1.34 1.91
N ARG A 68 4.98 -1.07 1.10
CA ARG A 68 5.14 -1.71 -0.21
C ARG A 68 5.40 -3.20 -0.11
N LEU A 69 6.14 -3.65 0.90
CA LEU A 69 6.32 -5.07 1.17
C LEU A 69 5.00 -5.72 1.57
N LEU A 70 4.21 -5.07 2.43
CA LEU A 70 2.88 -5.54 2.82
C LEU A 70 1.97 -5.69 1.59
N LEU A 71 1.87 -4.68 0.73
CA LEU A 71 1.07 -4.74 -0.50
C LEU A 71 1.59 -5.81 -1.49
N GLY A 72 2.91 -5.87 -1.65
CA GLY A 72 3.57 -6.83 -2.54
C GLY A 72 3.40 -8.28 -2.12
N LEU A 73 3.05 -8.54 -0.85
CA LEU A 73 2.72 -9.86 -0.33
C LEU A 73 1.21 -10.11 -0.27
N ALA A 74 0.43 -9.11 0.18
CA ALA A 74 -1.02 -9.24 0.38
C ALA A 74 -1.75 -9.59 -0.92
N LEU A 75 -1.38 -8.96 -2.04
CA LEU A 75 -2.00 -9.25 -3.34
C LEU A 75 -1.75 -10.69 -3.82
N PRO A 76 -0.51 -11.18 -4.00
CA PRO A 76 -0.30 -12.55 -4.47
C PRO A 76 -0.80 -13.60 -3.49
N LEU A 77 -0.72 -13.36 -2.17
CA LEU A 77 -1.25 -14.28 -1.17
C LEU A 77 -2.78 -14.35 -1.21
N SER A 78 -3.46 -13.21 -1.33
CA SER A 78 -4.93 -13.19 -1.43
C SER A 78 -5.40 -13.87 -2.73
N LEU A 79 -4.74 -13.61 -3.86
CA LEU A 79 -5.03 -14.30 -5.12
C LEU A 79 -4.79 -15.81 -5.00
N TRP A 80 -3.66 -16.21 -4.43
CA TRP A 80 -3.36 -17.63 -4.23
C TRP A 80 -4.38 -18.33 -3.36
N PHE A 81 -4.69 -17.76 -2.20
CA PHE A 81 -5.65 -18.33 -1.27
C PHE A 81 -7.05 -18.43 -1.90
N ASN A 82 -7.56 -17.35 -2.50
CA ASN A 82 -8.90 -17.34 -3.08
C ASN A 82 -9.00 -18.20 -4.35
N ALA A 83 -8.00 -18.17 -5.24
CA ALA A 83 -7.98 -19.00 -6.44
C ALA A 83 -8.01 -20.50 -6.10
N ARG A 84 -7.29 -20.90 -5.05
CA ARG A 84 -7.29 -22.28 -4.54
C ARG A 84 -8.58 -22.64 -3.83
N ALA A 85 -9.05 -21.80 -2.91
CA ALA A 85 -10.19 -22.09 -2.05
C ALA A 85 -11.53 -22.06 -2.81
N LEU A 86 -11.70 -21.11 -3.73
CA LEU A 86 -13.00 -20.88 -4.41
C LEU A 86 -13.09 -21.56 -5.77
N PHE A 87 -11.96 -21.69 -6.49
CA PHE A 87 -11.95 -22.13 -7.88
C PHE A 87 -11.10 -23.38 -8.13
N GLY A 88 -10.38 -23.88 -7.11
CA GLY A 88 -9.56 -25.08 -7.25
C GLY A 88 -8.41 -24.96 -8.25
N PHE A 89 -7.93 -23.74 -8.54
CA PHE A 89 -6.95 -23.50 -9.60
C PHE A 89 -5.68 -24.36 -9.44
N SER A 90 -5.20 -24.88 -10.56
CA SER A 90 -3.90 -25.51 -10.69
C SER A 90 -2.77 -24.48 -10.58
N GLN A 91 -1.53 -24.96 -10.42
CA GLN A 91 -0.35 -24.07 -10.38
C GLN A 91 -0.18 -23.26 -11.68
N LYS A 92 -0.54 -23.85 -12.83
CA LYS A 92 -0.42 -23.18 -14.15
C LYS A 92 -1.43 -22.04 -14.28
N GLU A 93 -2.68 -22.28 -13.88
CA GLU A 93 -3.73 -21.26 -13.89
C GLU A 93 -3.41 -20.11 -12.94
N LEU A 94 -2.85 -20.42 -11.77
CA LEU A 94 -2.36 -19.40 -10.84
C LEU A 94 -1.24 -18.56 -11.45
N ALA A 95 -0.26 -19.20 -12.10
CA ALA A 95 0.84 -18.49 -12.76
C ALA A 95 0.32 -17.55 -13.86
N CYS A 96 -0.62 -18.03 -14.69
CA CYS A 96 -1.28 -17.19 -15.70
C CYS A 96 -2.04 -16.02 -15.07
N LEU A 97 -2.80 -16.26 -14.01
CA LEU A 97 -3.54 -15.22 -13.28
C LEU A 97 -2.59 -14.13 -12.74
N LEU A 98 -1.49 -14.53 -12.11
CA LEU A 98 -0.49 -13.59 -11.58
C LEU A 98 0.18 -12.78 -12.71
N LEU A 99 0.50 -13.42 -13.84
CA LEU A 99 1.07 -12.72 -15.00
C LEU A 99 0.10 -11.69 -15.59
N LEU A 100 -1.20 -11.99 -15.62
CA LEU A 100 -2.23 -11.07 -16.11
C LEU A 100 -2.44 -9.87 -15.19
N ILE A 101 -2.37 -10.07 -13.87
CA ILE A 101 -2.59 -9.01 -12.87
C ILE A 101 -1.36 -8.14 -12.67
N LEU A 102 -0.16 -8.67 -12.92
CA LEU A 102 1.10 -7.96 -12.71
C LEU A 102 1.15 -6.56 -13.38
N PRO A 103 0.86 -6.37 -14.69
CA PRO A 103 0.93 -5.05 -15.31
C PRO A 103 -0.09 -4.06 -14.74
N LEU A 104 -1.27 -4.53 -14.33
CA LEU A 104 -2.34 -3.71 -13.79
C LEU A 104 -2.01 -3.19 -12.38
N THR A 105 -1.22 -3.95 -11.63
CA THR A 105 -0.93 -3.68 -10.22
C THR A 105 0.43 -3.04 -10.01
N LEU A 106 1.34 -3.14 -10.97
CA LEU A 106 2.70 -2.60 -10.85
C LEU A 106 2.72 -1.08 -10.66
N SER A 107 1.89 -0.33 -11.40
CA SER A 107 1.81 1.13 -11.27
C SER A 107 1.28 1.54 -9.89
N ASN A 108 0.21 0.88 -9.43
CA ASN A 108 -0.39 1.11 -8.11
C ASN A 108 0.62 0.84 -6.98
N LEU A 109 1.31 -0.30 -7.06
CA LEU A 109 2.31 -0.69 -6.07
C LEU A 109 3.54 0.24 -6.07
N ASN A 110 3.97 0.75 -7.24
CA ASN A 110 5.00 1.77 -7.30
C ASN A 110 4.54 3.07 -6.61
N ASN A 111 3.28 3.45 -6.81
CA ASN A 111 2.66 4.62 -6.20
C ASN A 111 2.31 4.45 -4.71
N GLY A 112 2.51 3.26 -4.14
CA GLY A 112 2.10 2.94 -2.77
C GLY A 112 0.56 2.93 -2.58
N GLN A 113 -0.19 2.84 -3.68
CA GLN A 113 -1.64 2.69 -3.68
C GLN A 113 -2.01 1.22 -3.49
N ALA A 114 -3.04 0.99 -2.66
CA ALA A 114 -3.67 -0.30 -2.42
C ALA A 114 -5.04 -0.33 -3.11
#